data_AF-A0A7D5MZQ6-F1
#
_entry.id   AF-A0A7D5MZQ6-F1
#
_cell.length_a   1.000
_cell.length_b   1.000
_cell.length_c   1.000
_cell.angle_alpha   90.00
_cell.angle_beta   90.00
_cell.angle_gamma   90.00
#
_symmetry.space_group_name_H-M   'P 1'
#
loop_
_entity.id
_entity.type
_entity.pdbx_description
1 polymer ?
#
loop_
_entity_poly.entity_id
_entity_poly.type
_entity_poly.pdbx_seq_one_letter_code
_entity_poly.pdbx_strand_id
1 'polypeptide(L)'
;MERFDLVNYHRYKHSQNGTITTKDKHHQVRHAEFGPDDNLYVLTAFENKYFVKKWDIRGDTALESPELEKLDNVTHFCFLHSGELVVVQNQKTLKLYNLNNGKEETLLDNPPHPILSVTSKGDLILANTTNKALILVYVRPGLGQQN
;
A
#
# COMPACT_ATOMS: atom_id res chain seq x y z
N MET A 1 22.75 -30.41 -22.82
CA MET A 1 22.43 -30.59 -21.38
C MET A 1 22.14 -29.20 -20.84
N GLU A 2 20.87 -28.79 -20.97
CA GLU A 2 20.41 -27.48 -20.51
C GLU A 2 20.22 -27.52 -19.00
N ARG A 3 20.72 -26.49 -18.30
CA ARG A 3 20.43 -26.27 -16.88
C ARG A 3 19.91 -24.84 -16.73
N PHE A 4 18.60 -24.71 -16.85
CA PHE A 4 17.85 -23.55 -16.38
C PHE A 4 17.74 -23.67 -14.86
N ASP A 5 18.55 -22.93 -14.10
CA ASP A 5 18.29 -22.70 -12.68
C ASP A 5 17.84 -21.24 -12.50
N LEU A 6 16.54 -21.02 -12.71
CA LEU A 6 15.82 -19.82 -12.29
C LEU A 6 15.64 -19.88 -10.76
N VAL A 7 16.63 -19.41 -10.00
CA VAL A 7 16.51 -19.33 -8.53
C VAL A 7 15.92 -17.97 -8.15
N ASN A 8 14.68 -18.04 -7.64
CA ASN A 8 13.82 -16.94 -7.23
C ASN A 8 14.49 -15.95 -6.26
N TYR A 9 14.27 -14.65 -6.54
CA TYR A 9 14.62 -13.51 -5.71
C TYR A 9 13.77 -13.45 -4.42
N HIS A 10 14.09 -14.24 -3.40
CA HIS A 10 13.57 -14.02 -2.04
C HIS A 10 14.70 -13.54 -1.14
N ARG A 11 14.67 -12.25 -0.78
CA ARG A 11 15.64 -11.67 0.18
C ARG A 11 15.15 -11.91 1.60
N TYR A 12 15.60 -13.00 2.21
CA TYR A 12 15.42 -13.26 3.64
C TYR A 12 16.20 -12.23 4.46
N LYS A 13 15.58 -11.65 5.48
CA LYS A 13 16.27 -10.82 6.48
C LYS A 13 15.96 -11.29 7.88
N HIS A 14 17.02 -11.64 8.62
CA HIS A 14 16.96 -12.02 10.03
C HIS A 14 17.00 -10.78 10.93
N SER A 15 16.31 -10.85 12.07
CA SER A 15 16.36 -9.82 13.09
C SER A 15 17.75 -9.75 13.73
N GLN A 16 18.18 -8.55 14.07
CA GLN A 16 19.25 -8.32 15.04
C GLN A 16 18.68 -7.46 16.16
N ASN A 17 18.76 -7.96 17.40
CA ASN A 17 18.19 -7.30 18.60
C ASN A 17 16.69 -6.98 18.47
N GLY A 18 15.89 -7.87 17.87
CA GLY A 18 14.46 -7.67 17.66
C GLY A 18 14.11 -6.65 16.57
N THR A 19 15.09 -6.20 15.78
CA THR A 19 14.89 -5.27 14.66
C THR A 19 15.21 -5.97 13.34
N ILE A 20 14.30 -5.91 12.37
CA ILE A 20 14.53 -6.34 10.99
C ILE A 20 14.83 -5.11 10.13
N THR A 21 16.04 -5.00 9.57
CA THR A 21 16.42 -3.86 8.71
C THR A 21 16.47 -4.25 7.24
N THR A 22 15.59 -3.66 6.45
CA THR A 22 15.59 -3.79 5.01
C THR A 22 16.27 -2.60 4.33
N LYS A 23 16.98 -2.87 3.23
CA LYS A 23 17.66 -1.85 2.42
C LYS A 23 17.37 -2.19 0.97
N ASP A 24 16.50 -1.43 0.35
CA ASP A 24 16.40 -1.36 -1.10
C ASP A 24 17.30 -0.20 -1.55
N LYS A 25 18.30 -0.47 -2.40
CA LYS A 25 19.29 0.53 -2.81
C LYS A 25 18.74 1.51 -3.83
N HIS A 26 17.65 1.15 -4.50
CA HIS A 26 17.12 1.93 -5.61
C HIS A 26 15.86 2.68 -5.22
N HIS A 27 15.06 2.15 -4.29
CA HIS A 27 13.76 2.73 -4.00
C HIS A 27 13.77 3.54 -2.69
N GLN A 28 13.23 4.76 -2.74
CA GLN A 28 12.95 5.57 -1.54
C GLN A 28 11.71 5.02 -0.83
N VAL A 29 11.80 4.70 0.46
CA VAL A 29 10.62 4.39 1.28
C VAL A 29 9.84 5.69 1.53
N ARG A 30 8.55 5.69 1.21
CA ARG A 30 7.67 6.85 1.38
C ARG A 30 6.66 6.65 2.51
N HIS A 31 6.20 5.42 2.70
CA HIS A 31 5.22 5.08 3.73
C HIS A 31 5.30 3.58 4.06
N ALA A 32 4.89 3.19 5.26
CA ALA A 32 4.79 1.79 5.66
C ALA A 32 3.64 1.61 6.66
N GLU A 33 2.88 0.53 6.49
CA GLU A 33 1.69 0.22 7.30
C GLU A 33 1.52 -1.29 7.43
N PHE A 34 1.04 -1.75 8.58
CA PHE A 34 0.60 -3.14 8.74
C PHE A 34 -0.76 -3.34 8.06
N GLY A 35 -0.85 -4.36 7.21
CA GLY A 35 -2.11 -4.79 6.65
C GLY A 35 -2.97 -5.54 7.67
N PRO A 36 -4.24 -5.80 7.34
CA PRO A 36 -5.14 -6.59 8.19
C PRO A 36 -4.77 -8.08 8.28
N ASP A 37 -3.78 -8.52 7.49
CA ASP A 37 -3.26 -9.88 7.42
C ASP A 37 -1.91 -10.04 8.16
N ASP A 38 -1.60 -9.11 9.07
CA ASP A 38 -0.37 -9.01 9.86
C ASP A 38 0.92 -8.83 9.05
N ASN A 39 0.83 -8.66 7.73
CA ASN A 39 1.99 -8.40 6.89
C ASN A 39 2.31 -6.90 6.85
N LEU A 40 3.58 -6.56 6.63
CA LEU A 40 4.01 -5.18 6.47
C LEU A 40 3.92 -4.80 4.99
N TYR A 41 3.24 -3.70 4.70
CA TYR A 41 3.17 -3.13 3.36
C TYR A 41 4.00 -1.85 3.33
N VAL A 42 4.84 -1.71 2.30
CA VAL A 42 5.78 -0.61 2.16
C VAL A 42 5.59 0.04 0.81
N LEU A 43 5.25 1.33 0.82
CA LEU A 43 5.25 2.16 -0.38
C LEU A 43 6.67 2.63 -0.64
N THR A 44 7.15 2.29 -1.83
CA THR A 44 8.47 2.67 -2.31
C THR A 44 8.37 3.43 -3.62
N ALA A 45 9.30 4.34 -3.87
CA ALA A 45 9.35 5.16 -5.07
C ALA A 45 10.70 5.06 -5.77
N PHE A 46 10.71 4.87 -7.09
CA PHE A 46 11.90 4.83 -7.93
C PHE A 46 11.59 5.39 -9.32
N GLU A 47 12.42 6.32 -9.81
CA GLU A 47 12.26 6.95 -11.14
C GLU A 47 10.81 7.42 -11.42
N ASN A 48 10.17 8.09 -10.46
CA ASN A 48 8.77 8.55 -10.51
C ASN A 48 7.72 7.43 -10.63
N LYS A 49 8.09 6.17 -10.38
CA LYS A 49 7.17 5.04 -10.24
C LYS A 49 7.00 4.67 -8.78
N TYR A 50 5.81 4.23 -8.43
CA TYR A 50 5.45 3.90 -7.05
C TYR A 50 4.99 2.46 -6.97
N PHE A 51 5.48 1.76 -5.94
CA PHE A 51 5.27 0.33 -5.76
C PHE A 51 4.87 0.08 -4.32
N VAL A 52 3.81 -0.70 -4.13
CA VAL A 52 3.50 -1.28 -2.83
C VAL A 52 4.13 -2.67 -2.78
N LYS A 53 5.07 -2.84 -1.85
CA LYS A 53 5.73 -4.12 -1.58
C LYS A 53 5.15 -4.72 -0.32
N LYS A 54 4.83 -6.01 -0.34
CA LYS A 54 4.41 -6.75 0.85
C LYS A 54 5.58 -7.53 1.43
N TRP A 55 5.66 -7.50 2.75
CA TRP A 55 6.67 -8.15 3.55
C TRP A 55 5.95 -9.07 4.52
N ASP A 56 6.10 -10.38 4.31
CA ASP A 56 5.59 -11.40 5.23
C ASP A 56 6.52 -11.45 6.45
N ILE A 57 6.01 -11.01 7.60
CA ILE A 57 6.77 -10.89 8.84
C ILE A 57 6.46 -12.11 9.71
N ARG A 58 7.44 -12.99 9.91
CA ARG A 58 7.32 -14.19 10.74
C ARG A 58 8.39 -14.18 11.82
N GLY A 59 8.00 -13.72 13.01
CA GLY A 59 8.92 -13.58 14.14
C GLY A 59 10.13 -12.74 13.75
N ASP A 60 11.30 -13.34 13.73
CA ASP A 60 12.57 -12.69 13.40
C ASP A 60 12.90 -12.66 11.91
N THR A 61 11.97 -12.99 11.03
CA THR A 61 12.20 -13.03 9.58
C THR A 61 11.20 -12.18 8.82
N ALA A 62 11.68 -11.53 7.75
CA ALA A 62 10.82 -10.86 6.80
C ALA A 62 11.11 -11.34 5.38
N LEU A 63 10.03 -11.60 4.62
CA LEU A 63 10.06 -12.08 3.25
C LEU A 63 9.38 -11.08 2.33
N GLU A 64 10.16 -10.46 1.43
CA GLU A 64 9.63 -9.60 0.37
C GLU A 64 8.90 -10.45 -0.68
N SER A 65 7.63 -10.13 -0.93
CA SER A 65 6.84 -10.69 -2.03
C SER A 65 7.08 -9.89 -3.32
N PRO A 66 6.68 -10.43 -4.49
CA PRO A 66 6.63 -9.64 -5.73
C PRO A 66 5.83 -8.34 -5.53
N GLU A 67 6.21 -7.29 -6.26
CA GLU A 67 5.52 -5.99 -6.26
C GLU A 67 4.03 -6.20 -6.54
N LEU A 68 3.17 -5.71 -5.66
CA LEU A 68 1.73 -5.97 -5.75
C LEU A 68 1.13 -5.30 -6.99
N GLU A 69 1.40 -4.01 -7.16
CA GLU A 69 0.96 -3.23 -8.32
C GLU A 69 1.89 -2.03 -8.56
N LYS A 70 2.06 -1.68 -9.85
CA LYS A 70 2.60 -0.38 -10.24
C LYS A 70 1.49 0.64 -10.10
N LEU A 71 1.69 1.61 -9.22
CA LEU A 71 0.77 2.72 -9.04
C LEU A 71 1.42 4.02 -9.53
N ASP A 72 0.61 4.91 -10.10
CA ASP A 72 1.08 6.19 -10.61
C ASP A 72 0.99 7.25 -9.51
N ASN A 73 2.13 7.85 -9.14
CA ASN A 73 2.22 9.02 -8.24
C ASN A 73 1.48 8.88 -6.89
N VAL A 74 1.73 7.78 -6.18
CA VAL A 74 1.16 7.56 -4.85
C VAL A 74 1.95 8.29 -3.78
N THR A 75 1.24 9.01 -2.93
CA THR A 75 1.84 9.82 -1.86
C THR A 75 1.58 9.26 -0.46
N HIS A 76 0.47 8.53 -0.30
CA HIS A 76 0.10 7.88 0.94
C HIS A 76 -0.87 6.73 0.64
N PHE A 77 -0.99 5.78 1.56
CA PHE A 77 -2.05 4.77 1.51
C PHE A 77 -2.52 4.43 2.93
N CYS A 78 -3.63 3.69 3.05
CA CYS A 78 -3.98 2.92 4.24
C CYS A 78 -4.86 1.72 3.87
N PHE A 79 -4.97 0.73 4.75
CA PHE A 79 -5.88 -0.40 4.54
C PHE A 79 -7.27 -0.13 5.10
N LEU A 80 -8.31 -0.60 4.42
CA LEU A 80 -9.59 -0.87 5.07
C LEU A 80 -9.52 -2.17 5.85
N HIS A 81 -10.40 -2.34 6.83
CA HIS A 81 -10.49 -3.59 7.59
C HIS A 81 -10.80 -4.81 6.70
N SER A 82 -11.52 -4.59 5.60
CA SER A 82 -11.87 -5.60 4.60
C SER A 82 -10.69 -6.04 3.71
N GLY A 83 -9.55 -5.36 3.76
CA GLY A 83 -8.35 -5.71 3.01
C GLY A 83 -8.11 -4.90 1.73
N GLU A 84 -9.08 -4.09 1.29
CA GLU A 84 -8.85 -3.13 0.22
C GLU A 84 -7.89 -2.01 0.63
N LEU A 85 -7.10 -1.55 -0.35
CA LEU A 85 -6.11 -0.51 -0.19
C LEU A 85 -6.70 0.84 -0.60
N VAL A 86 -6.65 1.83 0.28
CA VAL A 86 -6.98 3.22 -0.04
C VAL A 86 -5.69 3.94 -0.40
N VAL A 87 -5.67 4.61 -1.55
CA VAL A 87 -4.47 5.23 -2.12
C VAL A 87 -4.71 6.72 -2.39
N VAL A 88 -3.77 7.56 -1.96
CA VAL A 88 -3.72 8.98 -2.32
C VAL A 88 -2.82 9.17 -3.53
N GLN A 89 -3.42 9.44 -4.67
CA GLN A 89 -2.75 9.65 -5.95
C GLN A 89 -2.66 11.14 -6.27
N ASN A 90 -1.45 11.62 -6.63
CA ASN A 90 -1.15 13.02 -6.97
C ASN A 90 -1.64 14.05 -5.93
N GLN A 91 -1.85 13.64 -4.67
CA GLN A 91 -2.52 14.44 -3.63
C GLN A 91 -3.92 14.95 -4.02
N LYS A 92 -4.52 14.43 -5.10
CA LYS A 92 -5.76 14.98 -5.68
C LYS A 92 -6.80 13.92 -6.02
N THR A 93 -6.47 12.67 -5.86
CA THR A 93 -7.41 11.57 -6.06
C THR A 93 -7.27 10.61 -4.90
N LEU A 94 -8.42 10.19 -4.35
CA LEU A 94 -8.50 9.10 -3.39
C LEU A 94 -9.11 7.91 -4.12
N LYS A 95 -8.36 6.82 -4.23
CA LYS A 95 -8.81 5.59 -4.87
C LYS A 95 -8.86 4.44 -3.88
N LEU A 96 -9.80 3.53 -4.10
CA LEU A 96 -9.90 2.23 -3.45
C LEU A 96 -9.44 1.15 -4.42
N TYR A 97 -8.57 0.26 -3.97
CA TYR A 97 -8.00 -0.83 -4.76
C TYR A 97 -8.30 -2.16 -4.09
N ASN A 98 -8.89 -3.08 -4.85
CA ASN A 98 -9.06 -4.46 -4.43
C ASN A 98 -7.85 -5.28 -4.91
N LEU A 99 -6.95 -5.62 -3.98
CA LEU A 99 -5.70 -6.32 -4.28
C LEU A 99 -5.92 -7.76 -4.79
N ASN A 100 -7.10 -8.35 -4.59
CA ASN A 100 -7.38 -9.73 -5.01
C ASN A 100 -7.76 -9.84 -6.48
N ASN A 101 -8.40 -8.79 -7.03
CA ASN A 101 -8.92 -8.81 -8.40
C ASN A 101 -8.50 -7.61 -9.26
N GLY A 102 -7.71 -6.68 -8.71
CA GLY A 102 -7.22 -5.49 -9.41
C GLY A 102 -8.29 -4.44 -9.73
N LYS A 103 -9.51 -4.56 -9.19
CA LYS A 103 -10.55 -3.54 -9.39
C LYS A 103 -10.19 -2.27 -8.61
N GLU A 104 -10.40 -1.12 -9.24
CA GLU A 104 -10.26 0.20 -8.61
C GLU A 104 -11.56 1.02 -8.66
N GLU A 105 -11.76 1.85 -7.64
CA GLU A 105 -12.86 2.82 -7.55
C GLU A 105 -12.32 4.17 -7.09
N THR A 106 -12.76 5.27 -7.72
CA THR A 106 -12.42 6.62 -7.25
C THR A 106 -13.42 7.08 -6.21
N LEU A 107 -12.94 7.31 -4.98
CA LEU A 107 -13.74 7.77 -3.85
C LEU A 107 -13.83 9.30 -3.77
N LEU A 108 -12.74 9.99 -4.11
CA LEU A 108 -12.69 11.44 -4.23
C LEU A 108 -11.89 11.80 -5.48
N ASP A 109 -12.44 12.68 -6.30
CA ASP A 109 -11.76 13.23 -7.47
C ASP A 109 -11.65 14.75 -7.36
N ASN A 110 -10.42 15.24 -7.50
CA ASN A 110 -10.03 16.65 -7.45
C ASN A 110 -10.68 17.46 -6.31
N PRO A 111 -10.47 17.08 -5.03
CA PRO A 111 -10.94 17.88 -3.91
C PRO A 111 -10.30 19.28 -3.94
N PRO A 112 -10.97 20.30 -3.35
CA PRO A 112 -10.53 21.69 -3.43
C PRO A 112 -9.11 21.90 -2.90
N HIS A 113 -8.70 21.08 -1.93
CA HIS A 113 -7.38 21.13 -1.33
C HIS A 113 -6.65 19.78 -1.46
N PRO A 114 -5.33 19.78 -1.71
CA PRO A 114 -4.55 18.55 -1.75
C PRO A 114 -4.68 17.71 -0.48
N ILE A 115 -4.81 16.39 -0.67
CA ILE A 115 -4.80 15.37 0.38
C ILE A 115 -3.35 15.04 0.74
N LEU A 116 -3.02 15.11 2.03
CA LEU A 116 -1.68 14.89 2.56
C LEU A 116 -1.50 13.49 3.15
N SER A 117 -2.53 12.97 3.81
CA SER A 117 -2.49 11.67 4.46
C SER A 117 -3.89 11.10 4.59
N VAL A 118 -3.97 9.78 4.74
CA VAL A 118 -5.22 9.04 4.93
C VAL A 118 -5.06 8.03 6.04
N THR A 119 -6.15 7.75 6.73
CA THR A 119 -6.28 6.65 7.69
C THR A 119 -7.71 6.11 7.64
N SER A 120 -7.94 4.92 8.18
CA SER A 120 -9.24 4.28 8.20
C SER A 120 -9.61 3.79 9.61
N LYS A 121 -10.92 3.57 9.80
CA LYS A 121 -11.47 2.81 10.91
C LYS A 121 -12.69 2.04 10.41
N GLY A 122 -12.54 0.73 10.21
CA GLY A 122 -13.54 -0.07 9.50
C GLY A 122 -13.67 0.45 8.06
N ASP A 123 -14.90 0.77 7.65
CA ASP A 123 -15.18 1.30 6.31
C ASP A 123 -15.18 2.84 6.24
N LEU A 124 -14.81 3.50 7.34
CA LEU A 124 -14.69 4.94 7.39
C LEU A 124 -13.25 5.37 7.10
N ILE A 125 -13.08 6.26 6.12
CA ILE A 125 -11.80 6.87 5.76
C ILE A 125 -11.79 8.33 6.22
N LEU A 126 -10.66 8.73 6.80
CA LEU A 126 -10.36 10.11 7.14
C LEU A 126 -9.19 10.59 6.28
N ALA A 127 -9.42 11.62 5.47
CA ALA A 127 -8.39 12.27 4.65
C ALA A 127 -8.08 13.66 5.20
N ASN A 128 -6.80 13.94 5.45
CA ASN A 128 -6.32 15.25 5.88
C ASN A 128 -5.86 16.08 4.69
N THR A 129 -6.20 17.37 4.65
CA THR A 129 -5.90 18.27 3.53
C THR A 129 -5.04 19.47 3.93
N THR A 130 -4.41 20.13 2.95
CA THR A 130 -3.50 21.27 3.19
C THR A 130 -4.15 22.48 3.87
N ASN A 131 -5.47 22.65 3.74
CA ASN A 131 -6.22 23.72 4.42
C ASN A 131 -6.60 23.37 5.87
N LYS A 132 -6.02 22.30 6.44
CA LYS A 132 -6.33 21.80 7.80
C LYS A 132 -7.76 21.27 7.97
N ALA A 133 -8.46 20.99 6.86
CA ALA A 133 -9.73 20.31 6.91
C ALA A 133 -9.54 18.78 6.93
N LEU A 134 -10.54 18.10 7.47
CA LEU A 134 -10.67 16.65 7.38
C LEU A 134 -11.84 16.35 6.46
N ILE A 135 -11.63 15.45 5.50
CA ILE A 135 -12.68 14.89 4.67
C ILE A 135 -13.00 13.50 5.21
N LEU A 136 -14.27 13.28 5.55
CA LEU A 136 -14.79 11.99 5.98
C LEU A 136 -15.41 11.29 4.76
N VAL A 137 -14.96 10.08 4.46
CA VAL A 137 -15.51 9.26 3.36
C VAL A 137 -15.97 7.93 3.94
N TYR A 138 -17.23 7.56 3.69
CA TYR A 138 -17.75 6.25 4.07
C TYR A 138 -17.78 5.34 2.84
N VAL A 139 -17.05 4.23 2.91
CA VAL A 139 -17.09 3.18 1.88
C VAL A 139 -18.21 2.23 2.25
N ARG A 140 -19.08 1.90 1.29
CA ARG A 140 -20.15 0.93 1.56
C ARG A 140 -19.60 -0.49 1.43
N PRO A 141 -19.74 -1.35 2.45
CA PRO A 141 -19.49 -2.76 2.25
C PRO A 141 -20.52 -3.34 1.26
N GLY A 142 -20.05 -4.03 0.21
CA GLY A 142 -20.87 -5.02 -0.50
C GLY A 142 -21.56 -4.65 -1.82
N LEU A 143 -20.96 -3.85 -2.70
CA LEU A 143 -21.32 -3.88 -4.15
C LEU A 143 -20.27 -4.56 -5.04
N GLY A 144 -19.18 -5.06 -4.45
CA GLY A 144 -18.14 -5.83 -5.14
C GLY A 144 -18.47 -7.31 -5.39
N GLN A 145 -19.58 -7.81 -4.83
CA GLN A 145 -20.10 -9.16 -5.10
C GLN A 145 -21.46 -9.09 -5.80
N GLN A 146 -21.46 -8.60 -7.04
CA GLN A 146 -22.49 -9.03 -7.99
C GLN A 146 -21.80 -9.69 -9.18
N ASN A 147 -22.05 -11.00 -9.26
CA ASN A 147 -21.83 -11.97 -10.34
C ASN A 147 -20.39 -12.38 -10.66
#